data_AF-A0A6B2G2K4-F1
#
_entry.id   AF-A0A6B2G2K4-F1
#
_cell.length_a   1.000
_cell.length_b   1.000
_cell.length_c   1.000
_cell.angle_alpha   90.00
_cell.angle_beta   90.00
_cell.angle_gamma   90.00
#
_symmetry.space_group_name_H-M   'P 1'
#
loop_
_entity.id
_entity.type
_entity.pdbx_description
1 polymer ?
#
loop_
_entity_poly.entity_id
_entity_poly.type
_entity_poly.pdbx_seq_one_letter_code
_entity_poly.pdbx_strand_id
1 'polypeptide(L)'
;VFCKLHKKNMVKYFCKNCNSLVCRVCTILNHREHQLVFPHEIVISHQEDIESRFLEIQSNDKTMCIALSTLDITMAEIRSRYNDIIEQINKTAELRSHLLIEKKNELYENLNKIVHNKIKKLMVQKDQIEFEYGKSKISFSNTDSILTNGTAIDKLRMKSLMDEQLGNFAYLSLEPEEDDTIIYEIPEDAIDKLVESMGAIIAKSTFADISFAYGDNLEIAKTDAEAH
;
A
#
# COMPACT_ATOMS: atom_id res chain seq x y z
N VAL A 1 19.28 71.65 -5.25
CA VAL A 1 20.05 70.59 -4.57
C VAL A 1 21.55 70.92 -4.63
N PHE A 2 22.27 70.82 -3.53
CA PHE A 2 23.73 71.03 -3.49
C PHE A 2 24.48 69.72 -3.72
N CYS A 3 25.67 69.81 -4.30
CA CYS A 3 26.52 68.65 -4.55
C CYS A 3 27.01 68.04 -3.23
N LYS A 4 26.92 66.71 -3.11
CA LYS A 4 27.37 65.96 -1.93
C LYS A 4 28.89 66.12 -1.68
N LEU A 5 29.69 66.19 -2.74
CA LEU A 5 31.14 66.35 -2.67
C LEU A 5 31.56 67.83 -2.54
N HIS A 6 30.85 68.72 -3.23
CA HIS A 6 31.15 70.15 -3.25
C HIS A 6 30.01 70.92 -2.61
N LYS A 7 29.94 70.91 -1.27
CA LYS A 7 28.79 71.36 -0.48
C LYS A 7 28.29 72.79 -0.77
N LYS A 8 29.15 73.67 -1.29
CA LYS A 8 28.80 75.06 -1.69
C LYS A 8 28.35 75.21 -3.15
N ASN A 9 28.38 74.14 -3.95
CA ASN A 9 28.07 74.17 -5.38
C ASN A 9 26.75 73.48 -5.67
N MET A 10 25.87 74.16 -6.40
CA MET A 10 24.61 73.57 -6.87
C MET A 10 24.87 72.55 -7.99
N VAL A 11 24.12 71.44 -7.97
CA VAL A 11 24.10 70.51 -9.11
C VAL A 11 23.47 71.21 -10.32
N LYS A 12 24.06 71.02 -11.50
CA LYS A 12 23.60 71.67 -12.75
C LYS A 12 23.51 70.71 -13.93
N TYR A 13 24.23 69.59 -13.88
CA TYR A 13 24.33 68.65 -14.98
C TYR A 13 23.96 67.24 -14.51
N PHE A 14 23.52 66.40 -15.43
CA PHE A 14 23.37 64.97 -15.25
C PHE A 14 24.43 64.25 -16.10
N CYS A 15 25.18 63.36 -15.48
CA CYS A 15 26.20 62.54 -16.14
C CYS A 15 25.59 61.21 -16.57
N LYS A 16 25.40 60.98 -17.88
CA LYS A 16 24.79 59.75 -18.41
C LYS A 16 25.60 58.50 -18.08
N ASN A 17 26.93 58.55 -18.20
CA ASN A 17 27.81 57.41 -17.90
C ASN A 17 27.75 56.96 -16.43
N CYS A 18 27.52 57.90 -15.51
CA CYS A 18 27.51 57.65 -14.07
C CYS A 18 26.10 57.63 -13.48
N ASN A 19 25.07 57.81 -14.31
CA ASN A 19 23.66 57.93 -13.90
C ASN A 19 23.47 58.83 -12.65
N SER A 20 24.04 60.04 -12.64
CA SER A 20 24.08 60.89 -11.44
C SER A 20 24.10 62.39 -11.72
N LEU A 21 23.53 63.16 -10.78
CA LEU A 21 23.52 64.62 -10.79
C LEU A 21 24.85 65.19 -10.26
N VAL A 22 25.48 66.07 -11.04
CA VAL A 22 26.82 66.62 -10.78
C VAL A 22 26.82 68.16 -10.84
N CYS A 23 27.67 68.80 -10.04
CA CYS A 23 27.91 70.25 -10.12
C CYS A 23 29.04 70.58 -11.11
N ARG A 24 29.21 71.87 -11.42
CA ARG A 24 30.27 72.35 -12.31
C ARG A 24 31.69 71.96 -11.87
N VAL A 25 31.95 71.82 -10.57
CA VAL A 25 33.27 71.37 -10.09
C VAL A 25 33.47 69.89 -10.41
N CYS A 26 32.44 69.05 -10.21
CA CYS A 26 32.49 67.63 -10.57
C CYS A 26 32.78 67.41 -12.07
N THR A 27 32.19 68.22 -12.95
CA THR A 27 32.40 68.09 -14.40
C THR A 27 33.87 68.32 -14.78
N ILE A 28 34.58 69.17 -14.04
CA ILE A 28 35.99 69.48 -14.28
C ILE A 28 36.92 68.49 -13.59
N LEU A 29 36.56 67.93 -12.43
CA LEU A 29 37.48 67.05 -11.70
C LEU A 29 37.33 65.58 -12.09
N ASN A 30 36.08 65.09 -12.19
CA ASN A 30 35.80 63.65 -12.21
C ASN A 30 35.03 63.18 -13.45
N HIS A 31 34.37 64.09 -14.18
CA HIS A 31 33.49 63.73 -15.32
C HIS A 31 33.91 64.44 -16.61
N ARG A 32 35.22 64.69 -16.80
CA ARG A 32 35.75 65.46 -17.95
C ARG A 32 35.40 64.85 -19.31
N GLU A 33 35.44 63.53 -19.39
CA GLU A 33 35.24 62.77 -20.64
C GLU A 33 33.88 62.10 -20.71
N HIS A 34 32.99 62.37 -19.74
CA HIS A 34 31.66 61.78 -19.71
C HIS A 34 30.65 62.64 -20.46
N GLN A 35 29.58 62.00 -20.91
CA GLN A 35 28.47 62.69 -21.53
C GLN A 35 27.62 63.38 -20.46
N LEU A 36 27.64 64.72 -20.48
CA LEU A 36 26.93 65.59 -19.55
C LEU A 36 25.79 66.29 -20.30
N VAL A 37 24.60 66.25 -19.71
CA VAL A 37 23.40 66.93 -20.24
C VAL A 37 22.75 67.77 -19.14
N PHE A 38 21.93 68.75 -19.51
CA PHE A 38 21.12 69.42 -18.52
C PHE A 38 19.95 68.52 -18.08
N PRO A 39 19.56 68.53 -16.80
CA PRO A 39 18.48 67.67 -16.32
C PRO A 39 17.16 67.80 -17.10
N HIS A 40 16.81 69.01 -17.56
CA HIS A 40 15.59 69.24 -18.33
C HIS A 40 15.59 68.59 -19.72
N GLU A 41 16.77 68.26 -20.27
CA GLU A 41 16.91 67.64 -21.60
C GLU A 41 16.67 66.13 -21.56
N ILE A 42 16.81 65.49 -20.38
CA ILE A 42 16.71 64.03 -20.22
C ILE A 42 15.55 63.59 -19.32
N VAL A 43 14.98 64.52 -18.55
CA VAL A 43 13.94 64.21 -17.55
C VAL A 43 12.75 63.46 -18.13
N ILE A 44 12.31 63.81 -19.35
CA ILE A 44 11.16 63.16 -20.02
C ILE A 44 11.50 61.70 -20.36
N SER A 45 12.63 61.47 -21.02
CA SER A 45 13.08 60.11 -21.37
C SER A 45 13.35 59.24 -20.12
N HIS A 46 13.93 59.81 -19.07
CA HIS A 46 14.11 59.08 -17.81
C HIS A 46 12.79 58.78 -17.11
N GLN A 47 11.80 59.67 -17.21
CA GLN A 47 10.47 59.41 -16.68
C GLN A 47 9.82 58.23 -17.42
N GLU A 48 9.87 58.21 -18.75
CA GLU A 48 9.37 57.09 -19.57
C GLU A 48 10.06 55.75 -19.22
N ASP A 49 11.39 55.76 -19.05
CA ASP A 49 12.15 54.57 -18.63
C ASP A 49 11.74 54.07 -17.24
N ILE A 50 11.50 54.98 -16.29
CA ILE A 50 11.04 54.65 -14.94
C ILE A 50 9.63 54.06 -15.00
N GLU A 51 8.72 54.67 -15.77
CA GLU A 51 7.35 54.19 -15.93
C GLU A 51 7.33 52.79 -16.56
N SER A 52 8.14 52.55 -17.61
CA SER A 52 8.26 51.23 -18.24
C SER A 52 8.77 50.16 -17.26
N ARG A 53 9.85 50.44 -16.51
CA ARG A 53 10.38 49.50 -15.50
C ARG A 53 9.40 49.29 -14.36
N PHE A 54 8.66 50.31 -13.96
CA PHE A 54 7.63 50.19 -12.94
C PHE A 54 6.51 49.24 -13.37
N LEU A 55 6.07 49.32 -14.63
CA LEU A 55 5.09 48.37 -15.19
C LEU A 55 5.62 46.94 -15.22
N GLU A 56 6.90 46.73 -15.58
CA GLU A 56 7.53 45.40 -15.55
C GLU A 56 7.59 44.84 -14.13
N ILE A 57 8.01 45.64 -13.15
CA ILE A 57 8.02 45.25 -11.73
C ILE A 57 6.61 44.89 -11.26
N GLN A 58 5.60 45.67 -11.62
CA GLN A 58 4.21 45.39 -11.25
C GLN A 58 3.68 44.09 -11.90
N SER A 59 4.10 43.78 -13.13
CA SER A 59 3.79 42.51 -13.77
C SER A 59 4.45 41.34 -13.03
N ASN A 60 5.73 41.47 -12.69
CA ASN A 60 6.46 40.43 -11.95
C ASN A 60 5.89 40.20 -10.55
N ASP A 61 5.48 41.26 -9.85
CA ASP A 61 4.82 41.18 -8.54
C ASP A 61 3.54 40.34 -8.61
N LYS A 62 2.70 40.55 -9.62
CA LYS A 62 1.49 39.74 -9.85
C LYS A 62 1.85 38.27 -10.11
N THR A 63 2.84 38.00 -10.95
CA THR A 63 3.29 36.63 -11.23
C THR A 63 3.82 35.94 -9.98
N MET A 64 4.61 36.64 -9.16
CA MET A 64 5.12 36.13 -7.90
C MET A 64 3.99 35.82 -6.91
N CYS A 65 2.99 36.71 -6.82
CA CYS A 65 1.82 36.49 -5.97
C CYS A 65 1.03 35.23 -6.37
N ILE A 66 0.83 35.01 -7.68
CA ILE A 66 0.20 33.80 -8.20
C ILE A 66 1.05 32.57 -7.86
N ALA A 67 2.37 32.62 -8.12
CA ALA A 67 3.28 31.51 -7.85
C ALA A 67 3.29 31.11 -6.36
N LEU A 68 3.32 32.09 -5.45
CA LEU A 68 3.22 31.84 -4.01
C LEU A 68 1.90 31.15 -3.64
N SER A 69 0.78 31.63 -4.20
CA SER A 69 -0.53 31.01 -3.98
C SER A 69 -0.58 29.56 -4.49
N THR A 70 -0.02 29.30 -5.67
CA THR A 70 0.08 27.94 -6.24
C THR A 70 0.94 27.03 -5.37
N LEU A 71 2.05 27.54 -4.83
CA LEU A 71 2.91 26.78 -3.92
C LEU A 71 2.16 26.41 -2.62
N ASP A 72 1.44 27.36 -2.02
CA ASP A 72 0.65 27.11 -0.82
C ASP A 72 -0.44 26.05 -1.04
N ILE A 73 -1.15 26.13 -2.18
CA ILE A 73 -2.13 25.11 -2.57
C ILE A 73 -1.46 23.75 -2.74
N THR A 74 -0.35 23.68 -3.48
CA THR A 74 0.38 22.42 -3.72
C THR A 74 0.88 21.81 -2.41
N MET A 75 1.38 22.62 -1.49
CA MET A 75 1.81 22.18 -0.16
C MET A 75 0.63 21.65 0.67
N ALA A 76 -0.52 22.29 0.61
CA ALA A 76 -1.74 21.83 1.27
C ALA A 76 -2.23 20.49 0.69
N GLU A 77 -2.24 20.35 -0.64
CA GLU A 77 -2.60 19.11 -1.31
C GLU A 77 -1.66 17.96 -0.94
N ILE A 78 -0.35 18.18 -0.88
CA ILE A 78 0.62 17.15 -0.45
C ILE A 78 0.29 16.67 0.98
N ARG A 79 -0.04 17.59 1.89
CA ARG A 79 -0.43 17.26 3.27
C ARG A 79 -1.75 16.49 3.32
N SER A 80 -2.73 16.87 2.50
CA SER A 80 -3.99 16.13 2.39
C SER A 80 -3.74 14.71 1.90
N ARG A 81 -3.03 14.55 0.78
CA ARG A 81 -2.69 13.24 0.21
C ARG A 81 -1.93 12.36 1.19
N TYR A 82 -1.03 12.94 1.99
CA TYR A 82 -0.34 12.21 3.05
C TYR A 82 -1.32 11.59 4.06
N ASN A 83 -2.29 12.37 4.54
CA ASN A 83 -3.31 11.87 5.47
C ASN A 83 -4.22 10.82 4.81
N ASP A 84 -4.64 11.07 3.57
CA ASP A 84 -5.49 10.13 2.81
C ASP A 84 -4.78 8.78 2.59
N ILE A 85 -3.48 8.81 2.30
CA ILE A 85 -2.67 7.59 2.12
C ILE A 85 -2.51 6.86 3.45
N ILE A 86 -2.32 7.56 4.58
CA ILE A 86 -2.29 6.93 5.91
C ILE A 86 -3.59 6.19 6.20
N GLU A 87 -4.74 6.83 5.93
CA GLU A 87 -6.04 6.20 6.12
C GLU A 87 -6.19 4.94 5.26
N GLN A 88 -5.77 5.00 3.99
CA GLN A 88 -5.79 3.85 3.08
C GLN A 88 -4.89 2.71 3.58
N ILE A 89 -3.68 3.01 4.08
CA ILE A 89 -2.77 2.01 4.63
C ILE A 89 -3.42 1.33 5.84
N ASN A 90 -3.96 2.11 6.78
CA ASN A 90 -4.60 1.58 7.98
C ASN A 90 -5.81 0.70 7.64
N LYS A 91 -6.70 1.19 6.75
CA LYS A 91 -7.87 0.43 6.30
C LYS A 91 -7.49 -0.87 5.61
N THR A 92 -6.42 -0.86 4.82
CA THR A 92 -5.90 -2.07 4.18
C THR A 92 -5.39 -3.06 5.22
N ALA A 93 -4.63 -2.59 6.21
CA ALA A 93 -4.12 -3.43 7.30
C ALA A 93 -5.26 -4.09 8.12
N GLU A 94 -6.29 -3.31 8.46
CA GLU A 94 -7.46 -3.79 9.20
C GLU A 94 -8.24 -4.83 8.40
N LEU A 95 -8.53 -4.56 7.12
CA LEU A 95 -9.23 -5.49 6.24
C LEU A 95 -8.46 -6.81 6.10
N ARG A 96 -7.14 -6.73 5.86
CA ARG A 96 -6.29 -7.93 5.74
C ARG A 96 -6.26 -8.73 7.04
N SER A 97 -6.14 -8.06 8.18
CA SER A 97 -6.19 -8.70 9.50
C SER A 97 -7.51 -9.42 9.74
N HIS A 98 -8.64 -8.79 9.38
CA HIS A 98 -9.96 -9.40 9.48
C HIS A 98 -10.05 -10.70 8.65
N LEU A 99 -9.64 -10.64 7.38
CA LEU A 99 -9.66 -11.80 6.48
C LEU A 99 -8.76 -12.95 6.99
N LEU A 100 -7.61 -12.63 7.58
CA LEU A 100 -6.75 -13.65 8.21
C LEU A 100 -7.43 -14.31 9.40
N ILE A 101 -8.13 -13.54 10.24
CA ILE A 101 -8.87 -14.06 11.39
C ILE A 101 -10.04 -14.94 10.92
N GLU A 102 -10.78 -14.53 9.90
CA GLU A 102 -11.84 -15.35 9.29
C GLU A 102 -11.27 -16.67 8.75
N LYS A 103 -10.16 -16.61 8.00
CA LYS A 103 -9.54 -17.83 7.45
C LYS A 103 -9.06 -18.77 8.55
N LYS A 104 -8.50 -18.24 9.63
CA LYS A 104 -8.13 -19.02 10.83
C LYS A 104 -9.35 -19.74 11.41
N ASN A 105 -10.48 -19.05 11.56
CA ASN A 105 -11.70 -19.65 12.10
C ASN A 105 -12.26 -20.75 11.18
N GLU A 106 -12.24 -20.53 9.87
CA GLU A 106 -12.63 -21.54 8.87
C GLU A 106 -11.75 -22.80 8.98
N LEU A 107 -10.44 -22.64 9.15
CA LEU A 107 -9.52 -23.76 9.36
C LEU A 107 -9.85 -24.56 10.64
N TYR A 108 -10.20 -23.88 11.73
CA TYR A 108 -10.66 -24.54 12.95
C TYR A 108 -11.96 -25.31 12.75
N GLU A 109 -12.94 -24.75 12.04
CA GLU A 109 -14.17 -25.47 11.73
C GLU A 109 -13.91 -26.71 10.89
N ASN A 110 -13.02 -26.62 9.89
CA ASN A 110 -12.66 -27.74 9.04
C ASN A 110 -11.91 -28.82 9.83
N LEU A 111 -10.96 -28.43 10.69
CA LEU A 111 -10.27 -29.35 11.60
C LEU A 111 -11.26 -30.08 12.51
N ASN A 112 -12.18 -29.35 13.15
CA ASN A 112 -13.19 -29.93 14.01
C ASN A 112 -14.08 -30.94 13.27
N LYS A 113 -14.47 -30.64 12.02
CA LYS A 113 -15.24 -31.57 11.17
C LYS A 113 -14.45 -32.84 10.86
N ILE A 114 -13.17 -32.72 10.49
CA ILE A 114 -12.30 -33.87 10.19
C ILE A 114 -12.16 -34.76 11.42
N VAL A 115 -11.80 -34.18 12.57
CA VAL A 115 -11.65 -34.90 13.84
C VAL A 115 -12.97 -35.56 14.24
N HIS A 116 -14.09 -34.83 14.16
CA HIS A 116 -15.41 -35.38 14.48
C HIS A 116 -15.75 -36.58 13.60
N ASN A 117 -15.49 -36.51 12.30
CA ASN A 117 -15.77 -37.62 11.37
C ASN A 117 -14.88 -38.83 11.63
N LYS A 118 -13.57 -38.63 11.85
CA LYS A 118 -12.63 -39.70 12.20
C LYS A 118 -13.05 -40.40 13.50
N ILE A 119 -13.33 -39.63 14.56
CA ILE A 119 -13.81 -40.16 15.84
C ILE A 119 -15.13 -40.89 15.67
N LYS A 120 -16.09 -40.34 14.92
CA LYS A 120 -17.40 -40.96 14.71
C LYS A 120 -17.28 -42.32 14.01
N LYS A 121 -16.41 -42.46 13.01
CA LYS A 121 -16.13 -43.75 12.35
C LYS A 121 -15.55 -44.76 13.35
N LEU A 122 -14.53 -44.36 14.11
CA LEU A 122 -13.93 -45.22 15.14
C LEU A 122 -14.92 -45.60 16.25
N MET A 123 -15.83 -44.70 16.64
CA MET A 123 -16.89 -45.00 17.60
C MET A 123 -17.86 -46.04 17.07
N VAL A 124 -18.32 -45.92 15.82
CA VAL A 124 -19.21 -46.91 15.20
C VAL A 124 -18.51 -48.28 15.11
N GLN A 125 -17.25 -48.29 14.69
CA GLN A 125 -16.46 -49.52 14.65
C GLN A 125 -16.31 -50.14 16.04
N LYS A 126 -16.00 -49.32 17.05
CA LYS A 126 -15.89 -49.77 18.45
C LYS A 126 -17.20 -50.37 18.96
N ASP A 127 -18.33 -49.71 18.75
CA ASP A 127 -19.65 -50.19 19.18
C ASP A 127 -19.98 -51.55 18.53
N GLN A 128 -19.62 -51.73 17.26
CA GLN A 128 -19.81 -53.00 16.55
C GLN A 128 -18.92 -54.12 17.11
N ILE A 129 -17.64 -53.83 17.40
CA ILE A 129 -16.71 -54.78 18.01
C ILE A 129 -17.18 -55.15 19.43
N GLU A 130 -17.59 -54.17 20.25
CA GLU A 130 -18.10 -54.40 21.60
C GLU A 130 -19.37 -55.26 21.60
N PHE A 131 -20.25 -55.07 20.63
CA PHE A 131 -21.46 -55.88 20.45
C PHE A 131 -21.14 -57.34 20.11
N GLU A 132 -20.26 -57.59 19.13
CA GLU A 132 -19.86 -58.96 18.77
C GLU A 132 -19.03 -59.63 19.87
N TYR A 133 -18.20 -58.86 20.59
CA TYR A 133 -17.48 -59.34 21.77
C TYR A 133 -18.44 -59.77 22.90
N GLY A 134 -19.49 -58.97 23.16
CA GLY A 134 -20.53 -59.29 24.13
C GLY A 134 -21.29 -60.58 23.79
N LYS A 135 -21.70 -60.74 22.52
CA LYS A 135 -22.32 -61.99 22.02
C LYS A 135 -21.40 -63.19 22.23
N SER A 136 -20.12 -63.04 21.86
CA SER A 136 -19.12 -64.10 21.99
C SER A 136 -18.98 -64.54 23.44
N LYS A 137 -18.91 -63.61 24.39
CA LYS A 137 -18.79 -63.90 25.83
C LYS A 137 -19.97 -64.71 26.38
N ILE A 138 -21.20 -64.35 26.01
CA ILE A 138 -22.41 -65.09 26.39
C ILE A 138 -22.38 -66.49 25.78
N SER A 139 -21.98 -66.57 24.51
CA SER A 139 -21.86 -67.84 23.79
C SER A 139 -20.86 -68.79 24.44
N PHE A 140 -19.70 -68.30 24.87
CA PHE A 140 -18.70 -69.09 25.60
C PHE A 140 -19.28 -69.67 26.90
N SER A 141 -19.95 -68.85 27.71
CA SER A 141 -20.59 -69.31 28.97
C SER A 141 -21.66 -70.37 28.72
N ASN A 142 -22.47 -70.20 27.68
CA ASN A 142 -23.50 -71.15 27.31
C ASN A 142 -22.91 -72.47 26.78
N THR A 143 -21.86 -72.38 25.96
CA THR A 143 -21.15 -73.53 25.41
C THR A 143 -20.49 -74.35 26.50
N ASP A 144 -19.83 -73.70 27.45
CA ASP A 144 -19.21 -74.37 28.60
C ASP A 144 -20.24 -75.14 29.44
N SER A 145 -21.40 -74.54 29.70
CA SER A 145 -22.51 -75.17 30.41
C SER A 145 -23.11 -76.36 29.64
N ILE A 146 -23.23 -76.26 28.31
CA ILE A 146 -23.78 -77.33 27.46
C ILE A 146 -22.76 -78.45 27.24
N LEU A 147 -21.46 -78.16 27.19
CA LEU A 147 -20.42 -79.16 27.09
C LEU A 147 -20.33 -80.01 28.37
N THR A 148 -20.41 -79.37 29.54
CA THR A 148 -20.34 -80.01 30.86
C THR A 148 -21.61 -80.81 31.19
N ASN A 149 -22.80 -80.20 31.05
CA ASN A 149 -24.04 -80.76 31.58
C ASN A 149 -25.15 -80.96 30.52
N GLY A 150 -24.92 -80.61 29.25
CA GLY A 150 -25.94 -80.63 28.21
C GLY A 150 -26.21 -82.01 27.60
N THR A 151 -27.40 -82.18 27.01
CA THR A 151 -27.79 -83.42 26.31
C THR A 151 -27.12 -83.53 24.94
N ALA A 152 -27.15 -84.71 24.32
CA ALA A 152 -26.57 -84.93 22.99
C ALA A 152 -27.20 -84.01 21.91
N ILE A 153 -28.48 -83.68 22.05
CA ILE A 153 -29.20 -82.77 21.13
C ILE A 153 -28.73 -81.32 21.32
N ASP A 154 -28.50 -80.89 22.57
CA ASP A 154 -28.01 -79.53 22.87
C ASP A 154 -26.61 -79.31 22.30
N LYS A 155 -25.73 -80.32 22.41
CA LYS A 155 -24.37 -80.27 21.86
C LYS A 155 -24.37 -80.16 20.33
N LEU A 156 -25.28 -80.87 19.64
CA LEU A 156 -25.43 -80.78 18.18
C LEU A 156 -25.93 -79.39 17.73
N ARG A 157 -26.88 -78.80 18.47
CA ARG A 157 -27.37 -77.43 18.20
C ARG A 157 -26.32 -76.35 18.47
N MET A 158 -25.49 -76.54 19.49
CA MET A 158 -24.42 -75.59 19.79
C MET A 158 -23.36 -75.56 18.69
N LYS A 159 -23.08 -76.68 18.03
CA LYS A 159 -22.14 -76.70 16.90
C LYS A 159 -22.60 -75.76 15.77
N SER A 160 -23.87 -75.84 15.36
CA SER A 160 -24.40 -74.95 14.31
C SER A 160 -24.37 -73.47 14.70
N LEU A 161 -24.61 -73.15 15.98
CA LEU A 161 -24.52 -71.78 16.49
C LEU A 161 -23.08 -71.25 16.51
N MET A 162 -22.09 -72.11 16.82
CA MET A 162 -20.67 -71.77 16.79
C MET A 162 -20.19 -71.52 15.35
N ASP A 163 -20.61 -72.34 14.39
CA ASP A 163 -20.25 -72.18 12.98
C ASP A 163 -20.77 -70.85 12.43
N GLU A 164 -21.99 -70.43 12.80
CA GLU A 164 -22.56 -69.12 12.44
C GLU A 164 -21.79 -67.95 13.09
N GLN A 165 -21.39 -68.08 14.35
CA GLN A 165 -20.61 -67.06 15.05
C GLN A 165 -19.19 -66.90 14.49
N LEU A 166 -18.51 -68.00 14.18
CA LEU A 166 -17.20 -67.98 13.52
C LEU A 166 -17.30 -67.33 12.13
N GLY A 167 -18.39 -67.59 11.41
CA GLY A 167 -18.69 -66.91 10.15
C GLY A 167 -18.79 -65.39 10.33
N ASN A 168 -19.57 -64.92 11.30
CA ASN A 168 -19.74 -63.48 11.56
C ASN A 168 -18.45 -62.79 12.02
N PHE A 169 -17.63 -63.48 12.82
CA PHE A 169 -16.35 -62.95 13.30
C PHE A 169 -15.32 -62.79 12.17
N ALA A 170 -15.36 -63.64 11.15
CA ALA A 170 -14.46 -63.58 10.00
C ALA A 170 -14.66 -62.33 9.13
N TYR A 171 -15.82 -61.68 9.21
CA TYR A 171 -16.13 -60.43 8.48
C TYR A 171 -15.90 -59.16 9.32
N LEU A 172 -15.51 -59.28 10.60
CA LEU A 172 -15.31 -58.14 11.48
C LEU A 172 -13.89 -57.56 11.29
N SER A 173 -13.80 -56.30 10.88
CA SER A 173 -12.52 -55.59 10.83
C SER A 173 -12.09 -55.17 12.24
N LEU A 174 -10.97 -55.71 12.72
CA LEU A 174 -10.40 -55.43 14.05
C LEU A 174 -9.34 -54.31 14.04
N GLU A 175 -8.83 -53.96 12.86
CA GLU A 175 -7.89 -52.84 12.72
C GLU A 175 -8.66 -51.52 12.62
N PRO A 176 -8.21 -50.44 13.29
CA PRO A 176 -8.84 -49.13 13.20
C PRO A 176 -9.04 -48.69 11.74
N GLU A 177 -10.26 -48.32 11.37
CA GLU A 177 -10.57 -47.86 10.01
C GLU A 177 -10.01 -46.47 9.68
N GLU A 178 -9.58 -45.73 10.70
CA GLU A 178 -9.01 -44.40 10.59
C GLU A 178 -7.73 -44.29 11.41
N ASP A 179 -6.77 -43.55 10.88
CA ASP A 179 -5.53 -43.18 11.56
C ASP A 179 -5.62 -41.80 12.22
N ASP A 180 -4.57 -41.43 12.95
CA ASP A 180 -4.40 -40.14 13.62
C ASP A 180 -3.76 -39.07 12.72
N THR A 181 -3.45 -39.39 11.47
CA THR A 181 -2.77 -38.49 10.53
C THR A 181 -3.63 -37.26 10.22
N ILE A 182 -3.20 -36.10 10.74
CA ILE A 182 -3.74 -34.78 10.44
C ILE A 182 -2.56 -33.83 10.24
N ILE A 183 -2.42 -33.26 9.04
CA ILE A 183 -1.28 -32.43 8.66
C ILE A 183 -1.78 -31.01 8.38
N TYR A 184 -1.09 -30.02 8.96
CA TYR A 184 -1.28 -28.61 8.64
C TYR A 184 -0.07 -28.12 7.84
N GLU A 185 -0.31 -27.74 6.58
CA GLU A 185 0.73 -27.29 5.66
C GLU A 185 0.53 -25.82 5.31
N ILE A 186 1.64 -25.09 5.23
CA ILE A 186 1.67 -23.69 4.81
C ILE A 186 2.55 -23.62 3.55
N PRO A 187 2.09 -22.97 2.45
CA PRO A 187 2.95 -22.75 1.28
C PRO A 187 4.20 -21.94 1.65
N GLU A 188 5.37 -22.30 1.11
CA GLU A 188 6.65 -21.64 1.43
C GLU A 188 6.64 -20.13 1.14
N ASP A 189 5.92 -19.70 0.09
CA ASP A 189 5.84 -18.30 -0.34
C ASP A 189 4.66 -17.52 0.28
N ALA A 190 3.91 -18.13 1.22
CA ALA A 190 2.69 -17.54 1.75
C ALA A 190 2.95 -16.25 2.56
N ILE A 191 4.04 -16.21 3.31
CA ILE A 191 4.38 -15.06 4.15
C ILE A 191 4.81 -13.87 3.29
N ASP A 192 5.64 -14.11 2.27
CA ASP A 192 6.13 -13.06 1.38
C ASP A 192 4.96 -12.44 0.60
N LYS A 193 4.07 -13.27 0.04
CA LYS A 193 2.84 -12.80 -0.61
C LYS A 193 1.94 -12.00 0.33
N LEU A 194 1.88 -12.38 1.61
CA LEU A 194 1.10 -11.64 2.60
C LEU A 194 1.69 -10.24 2.85
N VAL A 195 3.02 -10.14 2.97
CA VAL A 195 3.70 -8.86 3.13
C VAL A 195 3.53 -7.98 1.88
N GLU A 196 3.73 -8.54 0.69
CA GLU A 196 3.54 -7.85 -0.58
C GLU A 196 2.09 -7.34 -0.75
N SER A 197 1.11 -8.04 -0.19
CA SER A 197 -0.31 -7.65 -0.26
C SER A 197 -0.64 -6.34 0.46
N MET A 198 0.29 -5.78 1.24
CA MET A 198 0.21 -4.45 1.87
C MET A 198 0.51 -3.30 0.91
N GLY A 199 1.11 -3.58 -0.24
CA GLY A 199 1.43 -2.60 -1.27
C GLY A 199 2.71 -1.81 -1.02
N ALA A 200 2.94 -0.80 -1.86
CA ALA A 200 4.14 0.03 -1.85
C ALA A 200 3.80 1.50 -2.12
N ILE A 201 4.57 2.41 -1.51
CA ILE A 201 4.44 3.85 -1.75
C ILE A 201 5.33 4.24 -2.93
N ILE A 202 4.74 4.83 -3.97
CA ILE A 202 5.44 5.28 -5.17
C ILE A 202 5.22 6.79 -5.33
N ALA A 203 6.31 7.56 -5.34
CA ALA A 203 6.28 8.98 -5.68
C ALA A 203 6.87 9.18 -7.08
N LYS A 204 6.12 9.84 -7.97
CA LYS A 204 6.62 10.27 -9.28
C LYS A 204 6.82 11.78 -9.26
N SER A 205 8.04 12.24 -9.52
CA SER A 205 8.31 13.66 -9.76
C SER A 205 8.04 13.95 -11.23
N THR A 206 6.87 14.51 -11.53
CA THR A 206 6.58 15.06 -12.85
C THR A 206 6.71 16.58 -12.76
N PHE A 207 7.78 17.11 -13.33
CA PHE A 207 7.96 18.55 -13.47
C PHE A 207 7.50 18.94 -14.88
N ALA A 208 6.58 19.91 -14.96
CA ALA A 208 6.01 20.35 -16.23
C ALA A 208 7.10 20.82 -17.22
N ASP A 209 8.19 21.41 -16.72
CA ASP A 209 9.27 21.98 -17.53
C ASP A 209 10.17 20.94 -18.25
N ILE A 210 10.04 19.64 -17.94
CA ILE A 210 10.88 18.57 -18.52
C ILE A 210 10.09 17.32 -18.90
N SER A 211 8.77 17.38 -18.92
CA SER A 211 7.93 16.25 -19.31
C SER A 211 7.81 16.16 -20.84
N PHE A 212 8.70 15.43 -21.49
CA PHE A 212 8.56 15.08 -22.91
C PHE A 212 7.83 13.74 -23.06
N ALA A 213 6.75 13.72 -23.83
CA ALA A 213 6.14 12.49 -24.32
C ALA A 213 6.75 12.16 -25.69
N TYR A 214 7.32 10.97 -25.85
CA TYR A 214 7.78 10.46 -27.15
C TYR A 214 6.89 9.30 -27.58
N GLY A 215 6.36 9.37 -28.78
CA GLY A 215 5.60 8.29 -29.43
C GLY A 215 5.86 8.33 -30.92
N ASP A 216 6.14 7.18 -31.52
CA ASP A 216 6.38 7.07 -32.96
C ASP A 216 5.10 7.50 -33.71
N ASN A 217 5.23 8.56 -34.52
CA ASN A 217 4.19 9.33 -35.27
C ASN A 217 3.61 10.59 -34.60
N LEU A 218 4.20 11.13 -33.53
CA LEU A 218 3.86 12.49 -33.07
C LEU A 218 4.92 13.49 -33.56
N GLU A 219 4.54 14.36 -34.49
CA GLU A 219 5.27 15.60 -34.73
C GLU A 219 5.38 16.38 -33.42
N ILE A 220 6.59 16.87 -33.12
CA ILE A 220 6.95 17.47 -31.84
C ILE A 220 6.09 18.72 -31.63
N ALA A 221 5.00 18.58 -30.88
CA ALA A 221 4.21 19.72 -30.41
C ALA A 221 4.73 20.15 -29.04
N LYS A 222 5.40 21.30 -29.01
CA LYS A 222 5.66 22.04 -27.78
C LYS A 222 4.34 22.66 -27.35
N THR A 223 3.98 22.57 -26.07
CA THR A 223 2.83 23.31 -25.55
C THR A 223 3.01 24.80 -25.89
N ASP A 224 2.02 25.34 -26.62
CA ASP A 224 1.93 26.67 -27.26
C ASP A 224 2.33 26.82 -28.75
N ALA A 225 2.39 25.73 -29.53
CA ALA A 225 2.26 25.85 -30.99
C ALA A 225 1.05 25.03 -31.48
N GLU A 226 0.08 25.72 -32.11
CA GLU A 226 -0.99 25.06 -32.86
C GLU A 226 -0.37 24.24 -34.00
N ALA A 227 -0.77 22.97 -34.08
CA ALA A 227 -0.45 22.12 -35.22
C ALA A 227 -1.30 22.56 -36.43
N HIS A 228 -0.65 22.80 -37.57
CA HIS A 228 -1.32 22.99 -38.86
C HIS A 228 -1.51 21.65 -39.58
#